data_AF-A0A093ZYL7-F1
#
_entry.id   AF-A0A093ZYL7-F1
#
_cell.length_a   1.000
_cell.length_b   1.000
_cell.length_c   1.000
_cell.angle_alpha   90.00
_cell.angle_beta   90.00
_cell.angle_gamma   90.00
#
_symmetry.space_group_name_H-M   'P 1'
#
loop_
_entity.id
_entity.type
_entity.pdbx_description
1 polymer ?
#
loop_
_entity_poly.entity_id
_entity_poly.type
_entity_poly.pdbx_seq_one_letter_code
_entity_poly.pdbx_strand_id
1 'polypeptide(L)'
;MDIFPLPAEPIHPPNKIYLTSLGDYDNGPFLEYPERQGWGPRSLTEWQMIFTNPPRAFVAFLERWLLTGFISAVFESSIGTSEFINLENNASDPQLTMEPFRRLFQGAFEDILDLDRSLDVNQSKNTQEAYKYGPMIHSRLMGHQEWVSYSELRKFSGTVSLIKFLNVVKVCDDPRSSQVAMVTSAVMESYNLLFSWTKFESHEGGVHLGRGMSMDVRNSLLWTQLRADGWCPFELIPLFNAFNTPCLYFLRNLRRPSPHKSHQVIRIRSTQHSVNEDASNTPSAQLCSAFKCGQLNDDSYCTNHTGGCYDCQEIRADSEELCRILKDGKIPLILSLEENDKNGTIILVEADPSVSYVAISHVWSDGLGNTKRNGLPRCQLLRLSKMIRNLPGHHSDILHFWVDTICVPPNAARLEGAQLLALGLMPKTYEDATAVLVLDSWLLSSPCNGRSDIENIIRIFSSAWNSRLWTYQEGALAKVLYFQFEDTAYNLDEAARNMRKIEDAIQKVSVV
;
A
#
# COMPACT_ATOMS: atom_id res chain seq x y z
N MET A 1 -18.55 6.64 12.38
CA MET A 1 -17.13 6.81 12.00
C MET A 1 -17.09 6.79 10.48
N ASP A 2 -17.31 7.94 9.86
CA ASP A 2 -17.99 7.94 8.55
C ASP A 2 -17.09 8.25 7.36
N ILE A 3 -15.82 8.60 7.58
CA ILE A 3 -14.97 9.21 6.53
C ILE A 3 -14.13 8.17 5.78
N PHE A 4 -13.56 7.18 6.48
CA PHE A 4 -12.69 6.16 5.90
C PHE A 4 -12.90 4.81 6.58
N PRO A 5 -12.67 3.67 5.87
CA PRO A 5 -12.59 2.38 6.52
C PRO A 5 -11.45 2.36 7.54
N LEU A 6 -11.67 1.66 8.65
CA LEU A 6 -10.70 1.49 9.73
C LEU A 6 -10.44 0.00 9.96
N PRO A 7 -9.24 -0.37 10.43
CA PRO A 7 -8.97 -1.73 10.88
C PRO A 7 -9.80 -2.08 12.11
N ALA A 8 -9.88 -3.38 12.43
CA ALA A 8 -10.62 -3.87 13.59
C ALA A 8 -10.16 -3.21 14.91
N GLU A 9 -8.85 -2.94 15.03
CA GLU A 9 -8.23 -2.31 16.20
C GLU A 9 -7.43 -1.07 15.77
N PRO A 10 -8.09 0.08 15.57
CA PRO A 10 -7.41 1.30 15.14
C PRO A 10 -6.56 1.87 16.28
N ILE A 11 -5.29 2.18 16.00
CA ILE A 11 -4.35 2.71 17.00
C ILE A 11 -4.49 4.22 17.26
N HIS A 12 -5.24 4.93 16.43
CA HIS A 12 -5.49 6.36 16.57
C HIS A 12 -6.98 6.64 16.78
N PRO A 13 -7.32 7.72 17.52
CA PRO A 13 -8.70 8.16 17.62
C PRO A 13 -9.21 8.66 16.25
N PRO A 14 -10.54 8.62 16.02
CA PRO A 14 -11.13 9.13 14.79
C PRO A 14 -10.79 10.61 14.59
N ASN A 15 -10.33 10.97 13.39
CA ASN A 15 -10.07 12.37 13.06
C ASN A 15 -11.39 13.12 12.88
N LYS A 16 -11.54 14.23 13.60
CA LYS A 16 -12.60 15.21 13.34
C LYS A 16 -12.12 16.17 12.27
N ILE A 17 -12.89 16.29 11.19
CA ILE A 17 -12.60 17.15 10.04
C ILE A 17 -13.70 18.20 9.95
N TYR A 18 -13.31 19.44 9.68
CA TYR A 18 -14.21 20.59 9.67
C TYR A 18 -14.16 21.29 8.32
N LEU A 19 -15.32 21.67 7.80
CA LEU A 19 -15.43 22.50 6.61
C LEU A 19 -15.43 23.99 6.98
N THR A 20 -14.79 24.79 6.15
CA THR A 20 -14.73 26.25 6.29
C THR A 20 -16.06 26.92 5.95
N SER A 21 -16.89 26.27 5.13
CA SER A 21 -18.20 26.76 4.67
C SER A 21 -19.27 25.67 4.69
N LEU A 22 -20.50 26.06 5.02
CA LEU A 22 -21.71 25.21 4.99
C LEU A 22 -22.64 25.54 3.80
N GLY A 23 -22.26 26.51 2.94
CA GLY A 23 -23.07 26.84 1.76
C GLY A 23 -23.04 25.73 0.71
N ASP A 24 -24.11 25.61 -0.06
CA ASP A 24 -24.28 24.54 -1.06
C ASP A 24 -23.63 24.84 -2.40
N TYR A 25 -23.30 23.76 -3.14
CA TYR A 25 -22.89 23.85 -4.52
C TYR A 25 -24.10 24.25 -5.38
N ASP A 26 -23.90 25.12 -6.38
CA ASP A 26 -25.00 25.69 -7.16
C ASP A 26 -25.55 24.74 -8.25
N ASN A 27 -25.04 23.51 -8.33
CA ASN A 27 -25.38 22.48 -9.32
C ASN A 27 -25.18 22.91 -10.79
N GLY A 28 -24.48 24.03 -11.03
CA GLY A 28 -24.15 24.48 -12.38
C GLY A 28 -22.92 23.77 -12.96
N PRO A 29 -22.49 24.16 -14.18
CA PRO A 29 -21.30 23.59 -14.82
C PRO A 29 -20.04 23.68 -13.94
N PHE A 30 -19.33 22.57 -13.81
CA PHE A 30 -18.21 22.39 -12.87
C PHE A 30 -17.05 23.34 -13.16
N LEU A 31 -16.69 23.55 -14.43
CA LEU A 31 -15.56 24.41 -14.81
C LEU A 31 -15.86 25.91 -14.73
N GLU A 32 -17.14 26.30 -14.78
CA GLU A 32 -17.58 27.68 -14.70
C GLU A 32 -17.94 28.11 -13.27
N TYR A 33 -17.87 27.17 -12.31
CA TYR A 33 -18.16 27.45 -10.91
C TYR A 33 -17.31 28.57 -10.29
N PRO A 34 -15.98 28.67 -10.56
CA PRO A 34 -15.18 29.79 -10.05
C PRO A 34 -15.78 31.15 -10.41
N GLU A 35 -16.10 31.37 -11.68
CA GLU A 35 -16.65 32.62 -12.20
C GLU A 35 -18.00 32.96 -11.55
N ARG A 36 -18.89 31.96 -11.40
CA ARG A 36 -20.20 32.13 -10.75
C ARG A 36 -20.10 32.50 -9.27
N GLN A 37 -19.04 32.05 -8.59
CA GLN A 37 -18.79 32.38 -7.19
C GLN A 37 -17.95 33.66 -7.00
N GLY A 38 -17.78 34.47 -8.06
CA GLY A 38 -17.01 35.71 -8.01
C GLY A 38 -15.50 35.51 -8.12
N TRP A 39 -15.03 34.31 -8.42
CA TRP A 39 -13.62 33.97 -8.65
C TRP A 39 -13.26 33.95 -10.14
N GLY A 40 -13.74 34.95 -10.90
CA GLY A 40 -13.46 35.10 -12.33
C GLY A 40 -12.03 35.52 -12.69
N PRO A 41 -11.75 35.83 -13.98
CA PRO A 41 -10.39 36.12 -14.44
C PRO A 41 -9.70 37.26 -13.70
N ARG A 42 -8.44 37.05 -13.31
CA ARG A 42 -7.57 38.02 -12.63
C ARG A 42 -6.16 38.00 -13.20
N SER A 43 -5.36 39.03 -12.93
CA SER A 43 -3.94 39.03 -13.27
C SER A 43 -3.18 37.92 -12.53
N LEU A 44 -2.05 37.47 -13.07
CA LEU A 44 -1.20 36.46 -12.40
C LEU A 44 -0.73 36.92 -11.01
N THR A 45 -0.47 38.22 -10.85
CA THR A 45 -0.06 38.81 -9.56
C THR A 45 -1.17 38.74 -8.52
N GLU A 46 -2.41 39.07 -8.90
CA GLU A 46 -3.56 38.97 -8.00
C GLU A 46 -3.83 37.53 -7.57
N TRP A 47 -3.74 36.57 -8.50
CA TRP A 47 -3.87 35.16 -8.15
C TRP A 47 -2.79 34.72 -7.17
N GLN A 48 -1.52 35.05 -7.43
CA GLN A 48 -0.44 34.74 -6.49
C GLN A 48 -0.69 35.38 -5.11
N MET A 49 -1.18 36.62 -5.04
CA MET A 49 -1.55 37.26 -3.77
C MET A 49 -2.66 36.51 -3.04
N ILE A 50 -3.70 36.06 -3.75
CA ILE A 50 -4.79 35.25 -3.17
C ILE A 50 -4.23 33.94 -2.61
N PHE A 51 -3.37 33.23 -3.34
CA PHE A 51 -2.79 31.97 -2.84
C PHE A 51 -1.77 32.18 -1.71
N THR A 52 -1.07 33.31 -1.69
CA THR A 52 -0.11 33.64 -0.62
C THR A 52 -0.81 33.98 0.69
N ASN A 53 -1.99 34.61 0.63
CA ASN A 53 -2.81 34.94 1.80
C ASN A 53 -4.29 34.66 1.50
N PRO A 54 -4.72 33.39 1.53
CA PRO A 54 -6.04 32.99 1.06
C PRO A 54 -7.16 33.54 1.95
N PRO A 55 -8.09 34.35 1.39
CA PRO A 55 -9.27 34.77 2.12
C PRO A 55 -10.11 33.56 2.54
N ARG A 56 -10.77 33.63 3.71
CA ARG A 56 -11.67 32.54 4.17
C ARG A 56 -12.72 32.16 3.12
N ALA A 57 -13.25 33.15 2.40
CA ALA A 57 -14.21 32.92 1.32
C ALA A 57 -13.62 32.13 0.14
N PHE A 58 -12.32 32.29 -0.14
CA PHE A 58 -11.62 31.54 -1.18
C PHE A 58 -11.40 30.08 -0.78
N VAL A 59 -10.98 29.84 0.47
CA VAL A 59 -10.82 28.49 1.02
C VAL A 59 -12.16 27.76 1.01
N ALA A 60 -13.22 28.38 1.55
CA ALA A 60 -14.59 27.88 1.51
C ALA A 60 -15.06 27.52 0.09
N PHE A 61 -14.73 28.37 -0.89
CA PHE A 61 -15.03 28.12 -2.29
C PHE A 61 -14.31 26.87 -2.83
N LEU A 62 -13.00 26.72 -2.55
CA LEU A 62 -12.22 25.57 -3.02
C LEU A 62 -12.71 24.25 -2.41
N GLU A 63 -13.00 24.23 -1.11
CA GLU A 63 -13.58 23.06 -0.44
C GLU A 63 -14.92 22.67 -1.08
N ARG A 64 -15.82 23.64 -1.26
CA ARG A 64 -17.13 23.39 -1.87
C ARG A 64 -17.03 22.94 -3.31
N TRP A 65 -16.14 23.54 -4.10
CA TRP A 65 -15.98 23.19 -5.50
C TRP A 65 -15.45 21.76 -5.66
N LEU A 66 -14.37 21.44 -4.96
CA LEU A 66 -13.60 20.22 -5.21
C LEU A 66 -14.06 19.02 -4.39
N LEU A 67 -14.78 19.21 -3.30
CA LEU A 67 -15.36 18.12 -2.52
C LEU A 67 -16.84 17.93 -2.88
N THR A 68 -17.72 18.76 -2.36
CA THR A 68 -19.17 18.60 -2.52
C THR A 68 -19.64 18.84 -3.96
N GLY A 69 -19.04 19.80 -4.65
CA GLY A 69 -19.32 20.11 -6.05
C GLY A 69 -18.82 19.03 -7.00
N PHE A 70 -17.68 18.41 -6.70
CA PHE A 70 -17.21 17.23 -7.43
C PHE A 70 -18.20 16.06 -7.25
N ILE A 71 -18.56 15.72 -6.00
CA ILE A 71 -19.53 14.65 -5.71
C ILE A 71 -20.85 14.90 -6.43
N SER A 72 -21.40 16.11 -6.31
CA SER A 72 -22.65 16.48 -6.96
C SER A 72 -22.57 16.36 -8.49
N ALA A 73 -21.47 16.84 -9.09
CA ALA A 73 -21.29 16.80 -10.53
C ALA A 73 -21.11 15.37 -11.05
N VAL A 74 -20.38 14.50 -10.33
CA VAL A 74 -20.05 13.16 -10.84
C VAL A 74 -21.14 12.12 -10.59
N PHE A 75 -21.96 12.30 -9.55
CA PHE A 75 -23.13 11.45 -9.30
C PHE A 75 -24.43 12.06 -9.83
N GLU A 76 -24.36 13.20 -10.53
CA GLU A 76 -25.52 13.95 -11.07
C GLU A 76 -26.63 14.17 -10.01
N SER A 77 -26.20 14.41 -8.78
CA SER A 77 -27.07 14.49 -7.60
C SER A 77 -26.95 15.85 -6.93
N SER A 78 -28.09 16.50 -6.66
CA SER A 78 -28.14 17.79 -5.98
C SER A 78 -28.05 17.59 -4.46
N ILE A 79 -26.87 17.23 -3.96
CA ILE A 79 -26.63 17.01 -2.54
C ILE A 79 -26.16 18.31 -1.88
N GLY A 80 -26.85 18.69 -0.81
CA GLY A 80 -26.48 19.86 -0.02
C GLY A 80 -25.19 19.63 0.76
N THR A 81 -24.36 20.67 0.94
CA THR A 81 -23.22 20.62 1.87
C THR A 81 -23.67 20.33 3.29
N SER A 82 -24.89 20.76 3.66
CA SER A 82 -25.54 20.42 4.92
C SER A 82 -25.69 18.91 5.18
N GLU A 83 -25.81 18.08 4.14
CA GLU A 83 -25.92 16.62 4.28
C GLU A 83 -24.57 15.98 4.66
N PHE A 84 -23.46 16.64 4.34
CA PHE A 84 -22.12 16.21 4.72
C PHE A 84 -21.71 16.72 6.10
N ILE A 85 -22.63 17.25 6.90
CA ILE A 85 -22.35 17.83 8.21
C ILE A 85 -23.10 17.07 9.30
N ASN A 86 -22.36 16.50 10.25
CA ASN A 86 -22.90 15.97 11.49
C ASN A 86 -22.82 17.02 12.60
N LEU A 87 -23.94 17.26 13.27
CA LEU A 87 -24.09 18.17 14.41
C LEU A 87 -24.19 17.36 15.72
N GLU A 88 -23.16 16.61 16.06
CA GLU A 88 -23.12 15.88 17.33
C GLU A 88 -22.82 16.81 18.52
N ASN A 89 -23.75 16.88 19.48
CA ASN A 89 -23.63 17.41 20.86
C ASN A 89 -23.31 18.90 21.10
N ASN A 90 -23.26 19.76 20.09
CA ASN A 90 -23.60 21.19 20.18
C ASN A 90 -23.48 21.84 18.79
N ALA A 91 -24.41 22.72 18.43
CA ALA A 91 -24.54 23.34 17.10
C ALA A 91 -23.33 24.22 16.67
N SER A 92 -22.29 24.33 17.49
CA SER A 92 -21.14 25.23 17.27
C SER A 92 -19.99 24.62 16.46
N ASP A 93 -20.01 23.31 16.16
CA ASP A 93 -18.86 22.65 15.54
C ASP A 93 -19.28 21.63 14.44
N PRO A 94 -19.56 22.08 13.21
CA PRO A 94 -20.06 21.23 12.12
C PRO A 94 -18.97 20.28 11.62
N GLN A 95 -19.06 19.00 11.99
CA GLN A 95 -18.09 17.97 11.61
C GLN A 95 -18.46 17.35 10.26
N LEU A 96 -17.48 17.15 9.39
CA LEU A 96 -17.65 16.48 8.11
C LEU A 96 -18.02 15.00 8.33
N THR A 97 -19.10 14.54 7.70
CA THR A 97 -19.42 13.13 7.49
C THR A 97 -19.35 12.80 6.01
N MET A 98 -18.92 11.58 5.66
CA MET A 98 -18.92 11.09 4.28
C MET A 98 -20.03 10.06 4.03
N GLU A 99 -20.98 9.92 4.95
CA GLU A 99 -22.11 9.00 4.79
C GLU A 99 -22.95 9.25 3.52
N PRO A 100 -23.24 10.50 3.10
CA PRO A 100 -23.91 10.73 1.82
C PRO A 100 -23.11 10.22 0.62
N PHE A 101 -21.79 10.43 0.61
CA PHE A 101 -20.92 9.92 -0.44
C PHE A 101 -20.89 8.39 -0.43
N ARG A 102 -20.83 7.75 0.74
CA ARG A 102 -20.85 6.29 0.85
C ARG A 102 -22.12 5.70 0.23
N ARG A 103 -23.28 6.28 0.52
CA ARG A 103 -24.56 5.85 -0.06
C ARG A 103 -24.59 6.00 -1.57
N LEU A 104 -24.16 7.15 -2.10
CA LEU A 104 -24.05 7.37 -3.54
C LEU A 104 -23.08 6.38 -4.21
N PHE A 105 -21.91 6.19 -3.61
CA PHE A 105 -20.88 5.30 -4.10
C PHE A 105 -21.38 3.85 -4.16
N GLN A 106 -22.05 3.39 -3.10
CA GLN A 106 -22.62 2.06 -3.04
C GLN A 106 -23.71 1.87 -4.10
N GLY A 107 -24.63 2.82 -4.25
CA GLY A 107 -25.66 2.74 -5.29
C GLY A 107 -25.07 2.71 -6.70
N ALA A 108 -24.10 3.58 -6.99
CA ALA A 108 -23.42 3.59 -8.28
C ALA A 108 -22.63 2.29 -8.54
N PHE A 109 -22.05 1.69 -7.50
CA PHE A 109 -21.36 0.41 -7.60
C PHE A 109 -22.33 -0.74 -7.90
N GLU A 110 -23.47 -0.78 -7.21
CA GLU A 110 -24.55 -1.74 -7.46
C GLU A 110 -25.09 -1.60 -8.89
N ASP A 111 -25.33 -0.38 -9.37
CA ASP A 111 -25.74 -0.11 -10.76
C ASP A 111 -24.71 -0.65 -11.78
N ILE A 112 -23.41 -0.41 -11.54
CA ILE A 112 -22.33 -0.93 -12.40
C ILE A 112 -22.32 -2.46 -12.42
N LEU A 113 -22.58 -3.09 -11.28
CA LEU A 113 -22.59 -4.55 -11.16
C LEU A 113 -23.79 -5.19 -11.87
N ASP A 114 -24.97 -4.57 -11.83
CA ASP A 114 -26.20 -5.08 -12.45
C ASP A 114 -26.18 -4.95 -13.99
N LEU A 115 -25.43 -3.96 -14.52
CA LEU A 115 -25.27 -3.71 -15.94
C LEU A 115 -24.09 -4.52 -16.50
N ASP A 116 -24.34 -5.81 -16.80
CA ASP A 116 -23.39 -6.75 -17.44
C ASP A 116 -22.69 -6.12 -18.66
N ARG A 117 -21.48 -5.62 -18.44
CA ARG A 117 -20.53 -5.01 -19.39
C ARG A 117 -21.12 -4.06 -20.44
N SER A 118 -20.98 -2.78 -20.12
CA SER A 118 -20.62 -1.62 -20.98
C SER A 118 -21.53 -0.45 -20.66
N LEU A 119 -21.28 0.11 -19.49
CA LEU A 119 -21.67 1.47 -19.23
C LEU A 119 -20.77 2.40 -20.08
N ASP A 120 -21.09 2.48 -21.37
CA ASP A 120 -21.04 3.76 -22.07
C ASP A 120 -22.18 4.60 -21.49
N VAL A 121 -22.09 4.92 -20.19
CA VAL A 121 -22.99 5.90 -19.57
C VAL A 121 -22.77 7.14 -20.41
N ASN A 122 -23.81 7.62 -21.07
CA ASN A 122 -23.86 8.97 -21.61
C ASN A 122 -23.78 9.95 -20.44
N GLN A 123 -22.63 10.00 -19.77
CA GLN A 123 -22.32 10.93 -18.70
C GLN A 123 -22.54 12.31 -19.25
N SER A 124 -23.25 13.15 -18.50
CA SER A 124 -23.41 14.54 -18.90
C SER A 124 -22.03 15.16 -19.14
N LYS A 125 -21.97 16.17 -20.03
CA LYS A 125 -20.75 16.95 -20.26
C LYS A 125 -20.15 17.44 -18.92
N ASN A 126 -21.01 17.79 -17.97
CA ASN A 126 -20.61 18.23 -16.64
C ASN A 126 -19.88 17.14 -15.84
N THR A 127 -20.41 15.92 -15.85
CA THR A 127 -19.79 14.74 -15.23
C THR A 127 -18.41 14.46 -15.84
N GLN A 128 -18.31 14.47 -17.17
CA GLN A 128 -17.04 14.23 -17.87
C GLN A 128 -15.99 15.31 -17.55
N GLU A 129 -16.42 16.57 -17.48
CA GLU A 129 -15.55 17.68 -17.11
C GLU A 129 -15.10 17.60 -15.65
N ALA A 130 -16.01 17.32 -14.71
CA ALA A 130 -15.67 17.14 -13.30
C ALA A 130 -14.69 15.98 -13.10
N TYR A 131 -14.97 14.82 -13.70
CA TYR A 131 -14.12 13.64 -13.64
C TYR A 131 -12.72 13.89 -14.21
N LYS A 132 -12.62 14.60 -15.34
CA LYS A 132 -11.34 14.88 -16.00
C LYS A 132 -10.53 15.97 -15.28
N TYR A 133 -11.17 17.08 -14.94
CA TYR A 133 -10.48 18.28 -14.48
C TYR A 133 -10.43 18.42 -12.96
N GLY A 134 -11.35 17.80 -12.21
CA GLY A 134 -11.34 17.81 -10.74
C GLY A 134 -10.04 17.24 -10.17
N PRO A 135 -9.66 15.99 -10.49
CA PRO A 135 -8.39 15.38 -10.09
C PRO A 135 -7.17 16.20 -10.53
N MET A 136 -7.19 16.74 -11.75
CA MET A 136 -6.13 17.61 -12.26
C MET A 136 -5.98 18.87 -11.40
N ILE A 137 -7.07 19.59 -11.13
CA ILE A 137 -7.08 20.81 -10.32
C ILE A 137 -6.61 20.50 -8.90
N HIS A 138 -7.14 19.44 -8.29
CA HIS A 138 -6.74 19.01 -6.96
C HIS A 138 -5.25 18.67 -6.88
N SER A 139 -4.71 17.92 -7.85
CA SER A 139 -3.28 17.60 -7.92
C SER A 139 -2.40 18.86 -8.09
N ARG A 140 -2.86 19.87 -8.84
CA ARG A 140 -2.15 21.15 -8.98
C ARG A 140 -2.10 21.97 -7.70
N LEU A 141 -3.16 21.91 -6.90
CA LEU A 141 -3.21 22.57 -5.58
C LEU A 141 -2.30 21.88 -4.57
N MET A 142 -2.24 20.55 -4.60
CA MET A 142 -1.42 19.74 -3.69
C MET A 142 0.08 19.75 -4.00
N GLY A 143 0.48 20.20 -5.19
CA GLY A 143 1.88 20.24 -5.61
C GLY A 143 2.68 21.34 -4.90
N HIS A 144 3.96 21.08 -4.63
CA HIS A 144 4.88 22.08 -4.07
C HIS A 144 5.96 22.51 -5.07
N GLN A 145 5.97 23.79 -5.46
CA GLN A 145 7.12 24.44 -6.13
C GLN A 145 7.36 25.87 -5.61
N GLU A 146 8.59 26.36 -5.81
CA GLU A 146 8.93 27.75 -5.51
C GLU A 146 8.08 28.71 -6.36
N TRP A 147 7.61 29.78 -5.73
CA TRP A 147 6.90 30.84 -6.42
C TRP A 147 7.74 31.43 -7.55
N VAL A 148 7.08 31.68 -8.69
CA VAL A 148 7.62 32.59 -9.70
C VAL A 148 7.68 34.00 -9.09
N SER A 149 8.74 34.74 -9.37
CA SER A 149 8.90 36.09 -8.80
C SER A 149 7.83 37.05 -9.33
N TYR A 150 7.35 37.96 -8.47
CA TYR A 150 6.36 38.96 -8.87
C TYR A 150 6.82 39.83 -10.06
N SER A 151 8.12 40.10 -10.17
CA SER A 151 8.70 40.86 -11.28
C SER A 151 8.58 40.11 -12.62
N GLU A 152 8.63 38.78 -12.62
CA GLU A 152 8.40 37.95 -13.80
C GLU A 152 6.92 37.86 -14.15
N LEU A 153 6.04 37.71 -13.16
CA LEU A 153 4.59 37.67 -13.41
C LEU A 153 4.05 38.98 -13.98
N ARG A 154 4.60 40.13 -13.58
CA ARG A 154 4.22 41.45 -14.12
C ARG A 154 4.53 41.64 -15.61
N LYS A 155 5.37 40.77 -16.20
CA LYS A 155 5.66 40.80 -17.64
C LYS A 155 4.49 40.28 -18.48
N PHE A 156 3.55 39.56 -17.86
CA PHE A 156 2.35 39.08 -18.53
C PHE A 156 1.24 40.11 -18.41
N SER A 157 0.77 40.61 -19.54
CA SER A 157 -0.41 41.47 -19.62
C SER A 157 -1.67 40.61 -19.77
N GLY A 158 -2.76 41.02 -19.09
CA GLY A 158 -4.07 40.39 -19.17
C GLY A 158 -4.48 39.60 -17.93
N THR A 159 -5.72 39.11 -17.97
CA THR A 159 -6.34 38.31 -16.91
C THR A 159 -6.50 36.87 -17.36
N VAL A 160 -6.34 35.92 -16.43
CA VAL A 160 -6.56 34.49 -16.66
C VAL A 160 -7.55 33.94 -15.65
N SER A 161 -8.36 32.95 -16.04
CA SER A 161 -9.22 32.21 -15.11
C SER A 161 -8.39 31.44 -14.08
N LEU A 162 -9.01 31.02 -12.98
CA LEU A 162 -8.35 30.23 -11.94
C LEU A 162 -7.77 28.92 -12.50
N ILE A 163 -8.53 28.21 -13.34
CA ILE A 163 -8.09 26.95 -13.96
C ILE A 163 -6.86 27.19 -14.85
N LYS A 164 -6.84 28.30 -15.60
CA LYS A 164 -5.68 28.64 -16.44
C LYS A 164 -4.48 29.03 -15.58
N PHE A 165 -4.70 29.77 -14.49
CA PHE A 165 -3.66 30.11 -13.52
C PHE A 165 -3.00 28.84 -12.96
N LEU A 166 -3.78 27.88 -12.46
CA LEU A 166 -3.27 26.60 -11.91
C LEU A 166 -2.48 25.75 -12.91
N ASN A 167 -2.72 25.95 -14.21
CA ASN A 167 -2.00 25.26 -15.27
C ASN A 167 -0.69 25.96 -15.69
N VAL A 168 -0.61 27.28 -15.50
CA VAL A 168 0.54 28.10 -15.93
C VAL A 168 1.50 28.35 -14.78
N VAL A 169 0.96 28.59 -13.58
CA VAL A 169 1.70 28.88 -12.37
C VAL A 169 1.49 27.71 -11.41
N LYS A 170 2.59 27.12 -10.95
CA LYS A 170 2.52 26.09 -9.91
C LYS A 170 2.31 26.77 -8.58
N VAL A 171 1.32 26.29 -7.84
CA VAL A 171 0.98 26.79 -6.52
C VAL A 171 2.04 26.33 -5.52
N CYS A 172 2.30 27.15 -4.50
CA CYS A 172 3.23 26.83 -3.43
C CYS A 172 2.61 25.87 -2.41
N ASP A 173 1.39 26.17 -1.96
CA ASP A 173 0.66 25.40 -0.95
C ASP A 173 -0.86 25.38 -1.22
N ASP A 174 -1.52 24.26 -0.91
CA ASP A 174 -2.97 24.15 -0.97
C ASP A 174 -3.60 25.06 0.11
N PRO A 175 -4.50 26.00 -0.24
CA PRO A 175 -5.16 26.85 0.75
C PRO A 175 -6.11 26.12 1.70
N ARG A 176 -6.55 24.91 1.36
CA ARG A 176 -7.45 24.11 2.18
C ARG A 176 -6.71 23.46 3.34
N SER A 177 -7.45 23.04 4.37
CA SER A 177 -6.85 22.18 5.39
C SER A 177 -6.36 20.87 4.76
N SER A 178 -5.21 20.37 5.23
CA SER A 178 -4.63 19.13 4.74
C SER A 178 -5.53 17.91 4.96
N GLN A 179 -6.43 17.98 5.95
CA GLN A 179 -7.48 16.99 6.19
C GLN A 179 -8.55 17.02 5.10
N VAL A 180 -9.09 18.19 4.74
CA VAL A 180 -10.10 18.30 3.67
C VAL A 180 -9.50 17.94 2.31
N ALA A 181 -8.24 18.33 2.07
CA ALA A 181 -7.53 17.93 0.87
C ALA A 181 -7.37 16.40 0.77
N MET A 182 -7.00 15.72 1.87
CA MET A 182 -6.93 14.26 1.93
C MET A 182 -8.28 13.58 1.67
N VAL A 183 -9.39 14.10 2.24
CA VAL A 183 -10.73 13.57 1.94
C VAL A 183 -11.09 13.78 0.47
N THR A 184 -10.72 14.94 -0.10
CA THR A 184 -10.92 15.20 -1.53
C THR A 184 -10.17 14.19 -2.40
N SER A 185 -8.91 13.87 -2.06
CA SER A 185 -8.14 12.82 -2.75
C SER A 185 -8.87 11.49 -2.72
N ALA A 186 -9.37 11.10 -1.54
CA ALA A 186 -10.05 9.83 -1.35
C ALA A 186 -11.35 9.70 -2.15
N VAL A 187 -12.17 10.75 -2.19
CA VAL A 187 -13.41 10.77 -2.98
C VAL A 187 -13.11 10.58 -4.46
N MET A 188 -12.18 11.37 -4.99
CA MET A 188 -11.81 11.34 -6.40
C MET A 188 -11.14 10.01 -6.80
N GLU A 189 -10.27 9.46 -5.94
CA GLU A 189 -9.63 8.15 -6.17
C GLU A 189 -10.65 7.01 -6.11
N SER A 190 -11.60 7.06 -5.17
CA SER A 190 -12.67 6.05 -5.05
C SER A 190 -13.55 6.08 -6.30
N TYR A 191 -14.01 7.26 -6.73
CA TYR A 191 -14.79 7.39 -7.96
C TYR A 191 -14.02 6.90 -9.19
N ASN A 192 -12.72 7.23 -9.32
CA ASN A 192 -11.89 6.72 -10.41
C ASN A 192 -11.81 5.18 -10.43
N LEU A 193 -11.79 4.52 -9.27
CA LEU A 193 -11.85 3.06 -9.22
C LEU A 193 -13.15 2.54 -9.83
N LEU A 194 -14.32 3.08 -9.48
CA LEU A 194 -15.60 2.68 -10.09
C LEU A 194 -15.58 2.71 -11.62
N PHE A 195 -14.98 3.74 -12.23
CA PHE A 195 -14.97 3.90 -13.69
C PHE A 195 -13.80 3.21 -14.40
N SER A 196 -12.71 2.92 -13.72
CA SER A 196 -11.65 2.09 -14.28
C SER A 196 -12.10 0.63 -14.46
N TRP A 197 -13.04 0.17 -13.63
CA TRP A 197 -13.61 -1.18 -13.70
C TRP A 197 -14.44 -1.41 -14.97
N THR A 198 -15.07 -0.37 -15.53
CA THR A 198 -15.90 -0.48 -16.74
C THR A 198 -15.10 -0.57 -18.04
N LYS A 199 -13.77 -0.30 -18.02
CA LYS A 199 -12.90 -0.22 -19.21
C LYS A 199 -11.85 -1.34 -19.32
N PHE A 200 -12.09 -2.51 -18.72
CA PHE A 200 -11.11 -3.61 -18.73
C PHE A 200 -10.93 -4.32 -20.08
N GLU A 201 -11.42 -3.77 -21.18
CA GLU A 201 -11.09 -4.24 -22.53
C GLU A 201 -10.58 -3.09 -23.42
N SER A 202 -9.34 -3.28 -23.89
CA SER A 202 -8.71 -2.71 -25.08
C SER A 202 -7.90 -1.40 -25.00
N HIS A 203 -6.64 -1.55 -25.44
CA HIS A 203 -5.71 -0.61 -26.04
C HIS A 203 -4.67 0.16 -25.20
N GLU A 204 -3.42 -0.31 -25.40
CA GLU A 204 -2.19 0.46 -25.60
C GLU A 204 -2.41 1.95 -25.86
N GLY A 205 -2.14 2.76 -24.83
CA GLY A 205 -2.31 4.21 -24.86
C GLY A 205 -2.40 4.76 -23.44
N GLY A 206 -1.42 4.40 -22.60
CA GLY A 206 -1.44 4.62 -21.16
C GLY A 206 -1.65 6.07 -20.75
N VAL A 207 -2.84 6.38 -20.26
CA VAL A 207 -2.97 7.42 -19.24
C VAL A 207 -2.59 6.73 -17.92
N HIS A 208 -1.33 6.92 -17.51
CA HIS A 208 -0.79 6.45 -16.24
C HIS A 208 -1.52 7.10 -15.03
N LEU A 209 -2.74 6.65 -14.74
CA LEU A 209 -3.56 7.08 -13.59
C LEU A 209 -3.62 6.00 -12.48
N GLY A 210 -2.54 5.24 -12.35
CA GLY A 210 -2.27 4.37 -11.20
C GLY A 210 -1.33 5.01 -10.17
N ARG A 211 -0.88 6.26 -10.38
CA ARG A 211 -0.19 7.04 -9.33
C ARG A 211 -1.26 7.68 -8.45
N GLY A 212 -1.36 7.29 -7.18
CA GLY A 212 -2.25 7.94 -6.22
C GLY A 212 -2.06 9.46 -6.27
N MET A 213 -3.15 10.22 -6.15
CA MET A 213 -3.08 11.69 -6.11
C MET A 213 -2.31 12.19 -4.88
N SER A 214 -2.13 11.32 -3.88
CA SER A 214 -1.29 11.52 -2.69
C SER A 214 0.24 11.49 -2.94
N MET A 215 0.71 11.42 -4.19
CA MET A 215 2.14 11.23 -4.48
C MET A 215 3.07 12.43 -4.22
N ASP A 216 2.58 13.66 -4.00
CA ASP A 216 3.45 14.72 -3.48
C ASP A 216 3.65 14.52 -1.97
N VAL A 217 4.58 13.62 -1.65
CA VAL A 217 4.99 13.23 -0.30
C VAL A 217 5.37 14.43 0.59
N ARG A 218 5.70 15.59 0.01
CA ARG A 218 6.12 16.77 0.78
C ARG A 218 4.96 17.48 1.48
N ASN A 219 3.76 17.46 0.90
CA ASN A 219 2.56 18.12 1.43
C ASN A 219 1.46 17.12 1.87
N SER A 220 1.73 15.82 1.77
CA SER A 220 0.79 14.80 2.22
C SER A 220 0.69 14.77 3.76
N LEU A 221 -0.54 14.94 4.27
CA LEU A 221 -0.87 14.77 5.68
C LEU A 221 -0.50 13.36 6.16
N LEU A 222 -0.86 12.34 5.37
CA LEU A 222 -0.59 10.94 5.70
C LEU A 222 0.90 10.65 5.75
N TRP A 223 1.69 11.25 4.85
CA TRP A 223 3.14 11.13 4.90
C TRP A 223 3.66 11.67 6.23
N THR A 224 3.26 12.89 6.59
CA THR A 224 3.69 13.52 7.85
C THR A 224 3.28 12.70 9.07
N GLN A 225 2.05 12.18 9.09
CA GLN A 225 1.52 11.37 10.20
C GLN A 225 2.24 10.02 10.31
N LEU A 226 2.37 9.26 9.22
CA LEU A 226 3.08 7.98 9.23
C LEU A 226 4.54 8.15 9.66
N ARG A 227 5.19 9.23 9.24
CA ARG A 227 6.55 9.58 9.68
C ARG A 227 6.62 9.85 11.18
N ALA A 228 5.60 10.51 11.74
CA ALA A 228 5.48 10.73 13.18
C ALA A 228 5.25 9.42 13.95
N ASP A 229 4.55 8.46 13.33
CA ASP A 229 4.35 7.09 13.84
C ASP A 229 5.59 6.19 13.63
N GLY A 230 6.70 6.78 13.18
CA GLY A 230 8.03 6.17 13.10
C GLY A 230 8.41 5.64 11.72
N TRP A 231 7.48 5.55 10.75
CA TRP A 231 7.74 5.00 9.41
C TRP A 231 8.89 5.72 8.70
N CYS A 232 9.77 4.97 8.03
CA CYS A 232 10.91 5.55 7.33
C CYS A 232 10.62 5.77 5.83
N PRO A 233 11.36 6.65 5.12
CA PRO A 233 11.04 6.98 3.73
C PRO A 233 11.19 5.77 2.80
N PHE A 234 12.12 4.88 3.11
CA PHE A 234 12.34 3.62 2.38
C PHE A 234 11.09 2.74 2.40
N GLU A 235 10.38 2.67 3.53
CA GLU A 235 9.15 1.89 3.66
C GLU A 235 7.98 2.62 3.01
N LEU A 236 7.88 3.94 3.22
CA LEU A 236 6.73 4.71 2.77
C LEU A 236 6.68 4.93 1.26
N ILE A 237 7.81 5.09 0.57
CA ILE A 237 7.78 5.37 -0.88
C ILE A 237 7.12 4.24 -1.68
N PRO A 238 7.47 2.96 -1.49
CA PRO A 238 6.74 1.85 -2.12
C PRO A 238 5.25 1.85 -1.78
N LEU A 239 4.89 2.11 -0.52
CA LEU A 239 3.49 2.13 -0.08
C LEU A 239 2.69 3.25 -0.72
N PHE A 240 3.26 4.46 -0.83
CA PHE A 240 2.62 5.60 -1.50
C PHE A 240 2.52 5.43 -3.02
N ASN A 241 3.36 4.57 -3.61
CA ASN A 241 3.22 4.18 -5.01
C ASN A 241 2.18 3.07 -5.20
N ALA A 242 1.99 2.19 -4.20
CA ALA A 242 1.08 1.05 -4.29
C ALA A 242 -0.34 1.35 -3.83
N PHE A 243 -0.53 2.27 -2.89
CA PHE A 243 -1.81 2.51 -2.23
C PHE A 243 -2.39 3.89 -2.53
N ASN A 244 -3.71 3.92 -2.63
CA ASN A 244 -4.50 5.15 -2.66
C ASN A 244 -4.68 5.73 -1.24
N THR A 245 -5.30 6.90 -1.15
CA THR A 245 -5.51 7.63 0.09
C THR A 245 -6.31 6.85 1.13
N PRO A 246 -7.45 6.18 0.80
CA PRO A 246 -8.14 5.31 1.74
C PRO A 246 -7.26 4.20 2.32
N CYS A 247 -6.47 3.51 1.49
CA CYS A 247 -5.57 2.45 1.95
C CYS A 247 -4.44 2.99 2.83
N LEU A 248 -3.86 4.14 2.49
CA LEU A 248 -2.84 4.80 3.31
C LEU A 248 -3.40 5.28 4.65
N TYR A 249 -4.63 5.78 4.66
CA TYR A 249 -5.35 6.14 5.89
C TYR A 249 -5.62 4.91 6.74
N PHE A 250 -6.06 3.81 6.13
CA PHE A 250 -6.24 2.53 6.82
C PHE A 250 -4.92 2.05 7.44
N LEU A 251 -3.83 2.08 6.66
CA LEU A 251 -2.49 1.68 7.09
C LEU A 251 -1.98 2.52 8.27
N ARG A 252 -2.24 3.84 8.27
CA ARG A 252 -1.91 4.69 9.41
C ARG A 252 -2.53 4.19 10.71
N ASN A 253 -3.75 3.67 10.64
CA ASN A 253 -4.47 3.17 11.81
C ASN A 253 -4.07 1.73 12.18
N LEU A 254 -3.18 1.08 11.42
CA LEU A 254 -2.60 -0.20 11.78
C LEU A 254 -1.35 -0.01 12.62
N ARG A 255 -1.12 -0.95 13.54
CA ARG A 255 0.19 -1.08 14.19
C ARG A 255 1.24 -1.44 13.15
N ARG A 256 2.20 -0.55 12.94
CA ARG A 256 3.33 -0.70 12.02
C ARG A 256 4.08 -2.05 12.19
N PRO A 257 4.63 -2.63 11.10
CA PRO A 257 5.62 -3.71 11.16
C PRO A 257 6.81 -3.40 12.08
N SER A 258 7.16 -4.35 12.95
CA SER A 258 8.31 -4.23 13.87
C SER A 258 8.35 -2.88 14.63
N PRO A 259 7.33 -2.54 15.43
CA PRO A 259 7.19 -1.21 16.04
C PRO A 259 8.33 -0.86 17.01
N HIS A 260 9.11 -1.86 17.43
CA HIS A 260 10.27 -1.70 18.30
C HIS A 260 11.55 -1.33 17.53
N LYS A 261 11.59 -1.46 16.19
CA LYS A 261 12.74 -1.06 15.38
C LYS A 261 12.77 0.47 15.27
N SER A 262 13.77 1.08 15.90
CA SER A 262 14.00 2.53 15.80
C SER A 262 14.64 2.88 14.45
N HIS A 263 13.87 3.43 13.53
CA HIS A 263 14.38 3.94 12.26
C HIS A 263 14.72 5.43 12.40
N GLN A 264 16.01 5.76 12.50
CA GLN A 264 16.45 7.15 12.56
C GLN A 264 16.36 7.80 11.18
N VAL A 265 15.83 9.00 11.11
CA VAL A 265 15.51 9.67 9.84
C VAL A 265 15.83 11.15 9.94
N ILE A 266 16.18 11.78 8.81
CA ILE A 266 16.30 13.25 8.77
C ILE A 266 14.92 13.83 9.07
N ARG A 267 14.81 14.60 10.16
CA ARG A 267 13.61 15.40 10.45
C ARG A 267 13.63 16.58 9.47
N ILE A 268 12.74 16.57 8.49
CA ILE A 268 12.47 17.75 7.67
C ILE A 268 11.75 18.73 8.61
N ARG A 269 12.49 19.63 9.26
CA ARG A 269 11.87 20.79 9.91
C ARG A 269 11.33 21.66 8.78
N SER A 270 10.03 21.96 8.84
CA SER A 270 9.42 23.02 8.05
C SER A 270 10.27 24.28 8.15
N THR A 271 10.44 24.95 7.03
CA THR A 271 11.00 26.29 6.87
C THR A 271 10.65 27.21 8.04
N GLN A 272 11.61 27.46 8.95
CA GLN A 272 11.92 28.75 9.58
C GLN A 272 12.98 28.57 10.68
N HIS A 273 13.86 29.57 10.76
CA HIS A 273 15.06 29.69 11.58
C HIS A 273 15.00 29.07 12.98
N SER A 274 15.79 28.02 13.22
CA SER A 274 16.60 27.83 14.43
C SER A 274 17.44 26.57 14.28
N VAL A 275 18.74 26.76 14.11
CA VAL A 275 19.75 25.72 14.25
C VAL A 275 19.85 25.42 15.74
N ASN A 276 19.25 24.31 16.19
CA ASN A 276 19.69 23.69 17.44
C ASN A 276 20.82 22.72 17.08
N GLU A 277 21.99 22.95 17.65
CA GLU A 277 23.28 22.31 17.34
C GLU A 277 23.37 20.82 17.74
N ASP A 278 22.32 20.23 18.31
CA ASP A 278 22.36 18.86 18.87
C ASP A 278 22.18 17.73 17.84
N ALA A 279 21.92 18.04 16.56
CA ALA A 279 21.76 17.02 15.50
C ALA A 279 23.09 16.63 14.80
N SER A 280 24.22 17.21 15.23
CA SER A 280 25.51 17.17 14.53
C SER A 280 26.35 15.91 14.77
N ASN A 281 25.98 15.03 15.71
CA ASN A 281 26.81 13.88 16.10
C ASN A 281 26.28 12.49 15.69
N THR A 282 25.23 12.41 14.87
CA THR A 282 24.74 11.11 14.38
C THR A 282 25.40 10.80 13.04
N PRO A 283 26.21 9.73 12.90
CA PRO A 283 26.83 9.38 11.63
C PRO A 283 25.74 9.18 10.55
N SER A 284 25.87 9.84 9.40
CA SER A 284 24.87 9.76 8.31
C SER A 284 24.60 8.32 7.83
N ALA A 285 25.50 7.39 8.15
CA ALA A 285 25.39 5.96 7.88
C ALA A 285 24.20 5.27 8.58
N GLN A 286 23.61 5.86 9.63
CA GLN A 286 22.49 5.29 10.40
C GLN A 286 21.11 5.86 10.02
N LEU A 287 21.06 6.86 9.13
CA LEU A 287 19.80 7.49 8.74
C LEU A 287 19.14 6.75 7.58
N CYS A 288 17.86 6.43 7.72
CA CYS A 288 17.06 5.90 6.62
C CYS A 288 16.78 6.99 5.58
N SER A 289 16.96 6.65 4.31
CA SER A 289 16.64 7.49 3.16
C SER A 289 15.58 6.81 2.29
N ALA A 290 15.22 7.43 1.17
CA ALA A 290 14.39 6.80 0.15
C ALA A 290 14.97 5.51 -0.44
N PHE A 291 16.31 5.36 -0.37
CA PHE A 291 17.05 4.30 -1.06
C PHE A 291 17.77 3.35 -0.11
N LYS A 292 17.80 3.67 1.19
CA LYS A 292 18.57 2.90 2.18
C LYS A 292 17.82 2.82 3.50
N CYS A 293 17.58 1.60 3.96
CA CYS A 293 17.12 1.31 5.32
C CYS A 293 17.66 -0.05 5.76
N GLY A 294 18.30 -0.11 6.94
CA GLY A 294 18.65 -1.36 7.64
C GLY A 294 19.34 -2.43 6.78
N GLN A 295 20.50 -2.12 6.18
CA GLN A 295 21.29 -3.13 5.47
C GLN A 295 21.73 -4.23 6.44
N LEU A 296 21.49 -5.49 6.06
CA LEU A 296 22.06 -6.63 6.75
C LEU A 296 23.58 -6.56 6.65
N ASN A 297 24.25 -6.65 7.79
CA ASN A 297 25.68 -6.82 7.85
C ASN A 297 25.98 -8.32 8.00
N ASP A 298 26.47 -8.94 6.92
CA ASP A 298 26.75 -10.37 6.81
C ASP A 298 27.66 -10.89 7.93
N ASP A 299 28.55 -10.04 8.45
CA ASP A 299 29.50 -10.41 9.52
C ASP A 299 28.82 -10.53 10.89
N SER A 300 27.77 -9.73 11.13
CA SER A 300 27.05 -9.67 12.41
C SER A 300 25.73 -10.45 12.41
N TYR A 301 25.30 -10.95 11.25
CA TYR A 301 24.04 -11.66 11.13
C TYR A 301 24.15 -13.08 11.69
N CYS A 302 23.18 -13.44 12.54
CA CYS A 302 23.02 -14.78 13.10
C CYS A 302 21.61 -15.29 12.81
N THR A 303 21.51 -16.56 12.45
CA THR A 303 20.23 -17.26 12.34
C THR A 303 19.57 -17.34 13.71
N ASN A 304 18.27 -17.04 13.77
CA ASN A 304 17.51 -16.99 15.01
C ASN A 304 16.97 -18.37 15.39
N HIS A 305 16.87 -18.62 16.69
CA HIS A 305 16.04 -19.69 17.24
C HIS A 305 14.56 -19.29 17.27
N THR A 306 13.67 -20.27 17.41
CA THR A 306 12.25 -20.00 17.68
C THR A 306 12.07 -19.50 19.12
N GLY A 307 10.96 -18.80 19.39
CA GLY A 307 10.63 -18.36 20.75
C GLY A 307 10.69 -19.52 21.75
N GLY A 308 11.39 -19.32 22.88
CA GLY A 308 11.57 -20.32 23.93
C GLY A 308 12.71 -21.33 23.70
N CYS A 309 13.46 -21.24 22.60
CA CYS A 309 14.68 -22.02 22.37
C CYS A 309 15.91 -21.09 22.38
N TYR A 310 16.98 -21.50 23.06
CA TYR A 310 18.14 -20.64 23.28
C TYR A 310 19.45 -21.15 22.62
N ASP A 311 19.56 -22.45 22.37
CA ASP A 311 20.86 -23.05 21.98
C ASP A 311 20.76 -24.42 21.29
N CYS A 312 19.65 -24.74 20.60
CA CYS A 312 19.56 -26.04 19.93
C CYS A 312 20.61 -26.21 18.82
N GLN A 313 20.95 -27.45 18.52
CA GLN A 313 21.90 -27.75 17.44
C GLN A 313 21.43 -27.19 16.08
N GLU A 314 22.38 -26.67 15.32
CA GLU A 314 22.23 -26.36 13.90
C GLU A 314 22.34 -27.66 13.08
N ILE A 315 21.32 -27.94 12.28
CA ILE A 315 21.30 -29.08 11.36
C ILE A 315 21.69 -28.58 9.97
N ARG A 316 22.55 -29.34 9.29
CA ARG A 316 23.08 -28.99 7.98
C ARG A 316 22.65 -29.99 6.93
N ALA A 317 22.46 -29.52 5.71
CA ALA A 317 22.33 -30.39 4.55
C ALA A 317 23.67 -31.07 4.23
N ASP A 318 23.59 -32.32 3.78
CA ASP A 318 24.74 -33.01 3.21
C ASP A 318 25.19 -32.26 1.95
N SER A 319 26.42 -31.77 1.96
CA SER A 319 26.94 -30.90 0.89
C SER A 319 27.26 -31.67 -0.38
N GLU A 320 27.65 -32.95 -0.27
CA GLU A 320 27.94 -33.79 -1.43
C GLU A 320 26.66 -34.12 -2.17
N GLU A 321 25.63 -34.53 -1.43
CA GLU A 321 24.32 -34.85 -1.96
C GLU A 321 23.64 -33.62 -2.57
N LEU A 322 23.67 -32.47 -1.87
CA LEU A 322 23.14 -31.21 -2.41
C LEU A 322 23.83 -30.83 -3.73
N CYS A 323 25.16 -30.95 -3.79
CA CYS A 323 25.91 -30.66 -5.01
C CYS A 323 25.58 -31.62 -6.14
N ARG A 324 25.38 -32.90 -5.84
CA ARG A 324 25.01 -33.93 -6.81
C ARG A 324 23.66 -33.59 -7.45
N ILE A 325 22.63 -33.37 -6.63
CA ILE A 325 21.27 -33.02 -7.09
C ILE A 325 21.29 -31.77 -8.00
N LEU A 326 22.01 -30.72 -7.58
CA LEU A 326 22.09 -29.47 -8.35
C LEU A 326 22.85 -29.65 -9.67
N LYS A 327 23.93 -30.45 -9.70
CA LYS A 327 24.68 -30.75 -10.94
C LYS A 327 23.84 -31.57 -11.93
N ASP A 328 22.93 -32.39 -11.43
CA ASP A 328 21.96 -33.12 -12.24
C ASP A 328 20.81 -32.23 -12.77
N GLY A 329 20.83 -30.92 -12.45
CA GLY A 329 19.81 -29.97 -12.86
C GLY A 329 18.46 -30.17 -12.15
N LYS A 330 18.47 -30.84 -11.00
CA LYS A 330 17.30 -31.17 -10.19
C LYS A 330 17.16 -30.22 -9.00
N ILE A 331 15.93 -30.08 -8.51
CA ILE A 331 15.63 -29.25 -7.34
C ILE A 331 15.77 -30.12 -6.08
N PRO A 332 16.61 -29.75 -5.10
CA PRO A 332 16.73 -30.46 -3.84
C PRO A 332 15.55 -30.12 -2.92
N LEU A 333 14.85 -31.14 -2.43
CA LEU A 333 13.73 -31.04 -1.49
C LEU A 333 14.14 -31.60 -0.14
N ILE A 334 13.51 -31.10 0.91
CA ILE A 334 13.74 -31.51 2.30
C ILE A 334 12.55 -32.32 2.76
N LEU A 335 12.79 -33.51 3.31
CA LEU A 335 11.74 -34.26 4.00
C LEU A 335 11.43 -33.63 5.36
N SER A 336 10.15 -33.39 5.64
CA SER A 336 9.68 -32.80 6.88
C SER A 336 10.04 -33.65 8.10
N LEU A 337 10.62 -33.00 9.12
CA LEU A 337 11.01 -33.65 10.37
C LEU A 337 9.77 -33.94 11.21
N GLU A 338 9.70 -35.10 11.86
CA GLU A 338 8.69 -35.35 12.90
C GLU A 338 9.12 -34.72 14.24
N GLU A 339 8.17 -34.37 15.12
CA GLU A 339 8.51 -33.76 16.43
C GLU A 339 9.45 -34.64 17.26
N ASN A 340 9.27 -35.95 17.16
CA ASN A 340 10.04 -36.97 17.87
C ASN A 340 11.34 -37.36 17.16
N ASP A 341 11.64 -36.79 15.98
CA ASP A 341 12.83 -37.15 15.22
C ASP A 341 14.10 -36.72 15.96
N LYS A 342 14.85 -37.72 16.46
CA LYS A 342 16.11 -37.54 17.18
C LYS A 342 17.32 -37.58 16.26
N ASN A 343 17.18 -38.00 15.00
CA ASN A 343 18.31 -38.18 14.09
C ASN A 343 18.96 -36.85 13.72
N GLY A 344 18.20 -35.75 13.75
CA GLY A 344 18.77 -34.41 13.63
C GLY A 344 19.53 -34.18 12.31
N THR A 345 19.11 -34.83 11.23
CA THR A 345 19.69 -34.72 9.89
C THR A 345 18.66 -34.21 8.89
N ILE A 346 19.12 -33.47 7.88
CA ILE A 346 18.28 -33.10 6.73
C ILE A 346 18.38 -34.23 5.71
N ILE A 347 17.23 -34.81 5.36
CA ILE A 347 17.13 -35.78 4.26
C ILE A 347 16.76 -35.02 2.99
N LEU A 348 17.66 -35.06 2.01
CA LEU A 348 17.44 -34.47 0.70
C LEU A 348 16.77 -35.48 -0.24
N VAL A 349 15.79 -35.02 -0.99
CA VAL A 349 15.05 -35.78 -2.00
C VAL A 349 15.08 -34.99 -3.30
N GLU A 350 15.31 -35.64 -4.43
CA GLU A 350 15.23 -34.99 -5.74
C GLU A 350 13.78 -34.69 -6.11
N ALA A 351 13.52 -33.48 -6.60
CA ALA A 351 12.23 -33.17 -7.19
C ALA A 351 12.00 -33.99 -8.47
N ASP A 352 10.81 -34.58 -8.54
CA ASP A 352 10.27 -35.32 -9.67
C ASP A 352 8.78 -34.95 -9.82
N PRO A 353 8.17 -35.04 -11.01
CA PRO A 353 6.74 -34.74 -11.20
C PRO A 353 5.77 -35.50 -10.28
N SER A 354 6.19 -36.64 -9.71
CA SER A 354 5.40 -37.39 -8.73
C SER A 354 5.49 -36.88 -7.29
N VAL A 355 6.46 -36.01 -6.99
CA VAL A 355 6.74 -35.52 -5.63
C VAL A 355 6.13 -34.13 -5.44
N SER A 356 5.06 -34.07 -4.62
CA SER A 356 4.50 -32.78 -4.19
C SER A 356 5.35 -32.16 -3.09
N TYR A 357 5.54 -30.83 -3.17
CA TYR A 357 6.29 -30.08 -2.18
C TYR A 357 5.78 -28.64 -2.03
N VAL A 358 6.11 -28.05 -0.89
CA VAL A 358 5.86 -26.63 -0.59
C VAL A 358 7.17 -25.85 -0.68
N ALA A 359 7.21 -24.78 -1.47
CA ALA A 359 8.33 -23.84 -1.42
C ALA A 359 8.09 -22.80 -0.32
N ILE A 360 9.06 -22.61 0.57
CA ILE A 360 8.99 -21.59 1.60
C ILE A 360 9.74 -20.35 1.11
N SER A 361 8.99 -19.25 0.99
CA SER A 361 9.56 -17.93 0.81
C SER A 361 9.63 -17.24 2.18
N HIS A 362 10.78 -16.66 2.52
CA HIS A 362 10.94 -16.01 3.82
C HIS A 362 11.85 -14.79 3.74
N VAL A 363 11.62 -13.81 4.61
CA VAL A 363 12.49 -12.64 4.76
C VAL A 363 13.79 -13.05 5.46
N TRP A 364 14.94 -12.93 4.78
CA TRP A 364 16.24 -13.29 5.36
C TRP A 364 16.55 -12.52 6.64
N SER A 365 16.27 -11.21 6.65
CA SER A 365 16.52 -10.35 7.83
C SER A 365 15.69 -10.72 9.06
N ASP A 366 14.69 -11.60 8.94
CA ASP A 366 13.88 -12.05 10.06
C ASP A 366 14.49 -13.25 10.80
N GLY A 367 15.70 -13.67 10.42
CA GLY A 367 16.51 -14.64 11.16
C GLY A 367 16.40 -16.08 10.66
N LEU A 368 15.86 -16.30 9.47
CA LEU A 368 15.80 -17.61 8.84
C LEU A 368 16.86 -17.82 7.75
N GLY A 369 17.73 -16.84 7.50
CA GLY A 369 18.86 -16.95 6.58
C GLY A 369 20.08 -17.60 7.21
N ASN A 370 21.06 -17.99 6.39
CA ASN A 370 22.39 -18.43 6.85
C ASN A 370 23.46 -18.06 5.82
N THR A 371 24.30 -17.06 6.12
CA THR A 371 25.33 -16.56 5.19
C THR A 371 26.54 -17.47 5.08
N LYS A 372 26.69 -18.45 5.99
CA LYS A 372 27.93 -19.23 6.15
C LYS A 372 27.81 -20.64 5.58
N ARG A 373 26.61 -21.24 5.58
CA ARG A 373 26.39 -22.67 5.30
C ARG A 373 24.92 -22.98 5.03
N ASN A 374 24.66 -24.13 4.42
CA ASN A 374 23.33 -24.69 4.19
C ASN A 374 22.78 -25.36 5.46
N GLY A 375 22.37 -24.56 6.45
CA GLY A 375 21.89 -25.09 7.73
C GLY A 375 20.97 -24.14 8.50
N LEU A 376 20.12 -24.73 9.35
CA LEU A 376 19.18 -24.03 10.22
C LEU A 376 19.16 -24.65 11.61
N PRO A 377 18.86 -23.89 12.68
CA PRO A 377 18.56 -24.45 13.99
C PRO A 377 17.46 -25.51 13.92
N ARG A 378 17.62 -26.64 14.63
CA ARG A 378 16.61 -27.72 14.67
C ARG A 378 15.21 -27.21 15.00
N CYS A 379 15.10 -26.25 15.91
CA CYS A 379 13.82 -25.65 16.28
C CYS A 379 13.12 -24.95 15.10
N GLN A 380 13.88 -24.30 14.20
CA GLN A 380 13.31 -23.68 13.00
C GLN A 380 12.85 -24.75 12.01
N LEU A 381 13.65 -25.78 11.75
CA LEU A 381 13.24 -26.88 10.86
C LEU A 381 11.95 -27.55 11.33
N LEU A 382 11.84 -27.85 12.64
CA LEU A 382 10.59 -28.37 13.23
C LEU A 382 9.42 -27.41 13.06
N ARG A 383 9.64 -26.11 13.26
CA ARG A 383 8.61 -25.09 13.06
C ARG A 383 8.15 -25.03 11.60
N LEU A 384 9.06 -25.06 10.64
CA LEU A 384 8.73 -25.08 9.22
C LEU A 384 7.93 -26.35 8.86
N SER A 385 8.40 -27.53 9.28
CA SER A 385 7.69 -28.79 9.06
C SER A 385 6.29 -28.81 9.69
N LYS A 386 6.12 -28.17 10.86
CA LYS A 386 4.80 -27.98 11.48
C LYS A 386 3.89 -27.07 10.65
N MET A 387 4.40 -25.95 10.14
CA MET A 387 3.62 -25.02 9.31
C MET A 387 3.14 -25.70 8.02
N ILE A 388 4.01 -26.47 7.37
CA ILE A 388 3.67 -27.22 6.14
C ILE A 388 2.55 -28.22 6.41
N ARG A 389 2.67 -29.03 7.46
CA ARG A 389 1.63 -30.01 7.83
C ARG A 389 0.31 -29.38 8.30
N ASN A 390 0.35 -28.11 8.70
CA ASN A 390 -0.83 -27.35 9.10
C ASN A 390 -1.43 -26.51 7.96
N LEU A 391 -0.95 -26.66 6.72
CA LEU A 391 -1.58 -26.00 5.58
C LEU A 391 -3.02 -26.49 5.39
N PRO A 392 -3.94 -25.64 4.94
CA PRO A 392 -5.34 -26.00 4.81
C PRO A 392 -5.58 -27.01 3.67
N GLY A 393 -6.61 -27.84 3.85
CA GLY A 393 -7.06 -28.81 2.84
C GLY A 393 -6.06 -29.93 2.58
N HIS A 394 -6.05 -30.43 1.35
CA HIS A 394 -5.19 -31.55 0.92
C HIS A 394 -3.70 -31.20 0.88
N HIS A 395 -3.33 -29.93 1.08
CA HIS A 395 -1.91 -29.55 1.18
C HIS A 395 -1.27 -29.96 2.52
N SER A 396 -2.06 -30.28 3.55
CA SER A 396 -1.56 -30.80 4.83
C SER A 396 -0.84 -32.16 4.71
N ASP A 397 -1.15 -32.93 3.66
CA ASP A 397 -0.54 -34.24 3.39
C ASP A 397 0.87 -34.12 2.77
N ILE A 398 1.30 -32.91 2.39
CA ILE A 398 2.60 -32.69 1.75
C ILE A 398 3.71 -32.76 2.81
N LEU A 399 4.68 -33.66 2.58
CA LEU A 399 5.80 -33.87 3.49
C LEU A 399 7.11 -33.24 3.02
N HIS A 400 7.20 -32.83 1.76
CA HIS A 400 8.43 -32.26 1.20
C HIS A 400 8.34 -30.75 1.15
N PHE A 401 9.46 -30.08 1.39
CA PHE A 401 9.54 -28.65 1.22
C PHE A 401 10.88 -28.18 0.71
N TRP A 402 10.89 -26.97 0.19
CA TRP A 402 12.09 -26.29 -0.26
C TRP A 402 12.25 -24.99 0.51
N VAL A 403 13.48 -24.64 0.91
CA VAL A 403 13.81 -23.32 1.46
C VAL A 403 15.21 -22.94 0.99
N ASP A 404 15.35 -21.72 0.47
CA ASP A 404 16.60 -21.24 -0.12
C ASP A 404 17.81 -21.36 0.82
N THR A 405 17.62 -21.09 2.11
CA THR A 405 18.69 -21.16 3.12
C THR A 405 19.36 -22.54 3.20
N ILE A 406 18.62 -23.61 2.89
CA ILE A 406 19.16 -24.97 2.85
C ILE A 406 19.51 -25.38 1.40
N CYS A 407 18.67 -25.01 0.44
CA CYS A 407 18.75 -25.54 -0.93
C CYS A 407 19.63 -24.70 -1.89
N VAL A 408 20.02 -23.47 -1.49
CA VAL A 408 20.87 -22.56 -2.27
C VAL A 408 22.17 -22.33 -1.50
N PRO A 409 23.30 -22.92 -1.93
CA PRO A 409 24.60 -22.71 -1.29
C PRO A 409 25.00 -21.23 -1.20
N PRO A 410 25.37 -20.71 -0.01
CA PRO A 410 26.00 -19.40 0.08
C PRO A 410 27.44 -19.47 -0.44
N ASN A 411 27.98 -18.34 -0.92
CA ASN A 411 29.37 -18.24 -1.39
C ASN A 411 30.38 -18.76 -0.35
N ALA A 412 30.12 -18.49 0.93
CA ALA A 412 30.98 -18.92 2.04
C ALA A 412 31.03 -20.44 2.24
N ALA A 413 30.07 -21.21 1.70
CA ALA A 413 30.07 -22.67 1.76
C ALA A 413 31.13 -23.31 0.85
N ARG A 414 31.75 -22.54 -0.05
CA ARG A 414 32.81 -23.01 -0.98
C ARG A 414 32.40 -24.21 -1.84
N LEU A 415 31.12 -24.29 -2.21
CA LEU A 415 30.58 -25.27 -3.15
C LEU A 415 30.62 -24.69 -4.56
N GLU A 416 31.72 -24.94 -5.27
CA GLU A 416 32.02 -24.33 -6.57
C GLU A 416 30.92 -24.61 -7.62
N GLY A 417 30.39 -23.55 -8.22
CA GLY A 417 29.34 -23.61 -9.24
C GLY A 417 27.92 -23.94 -8.73
N ALA A 418 27.79 -24.58 -7.56
CA ALA A 418 26.50 -25.03 -7.03
C ALA A 418 25.51 -23.89 -6.76
N GLN A 419 26.01 -22.72 -6.29
CA GLN A 419 25.16 -21.56 -6.08
C GLN A 419 24.51 -21.08 -7.40
N LEU A 420 25.29 -20.95 -8.47
CA LEU A 420 24.78 -20.48 -9.77
C LEU A 420 23.76 -21.47 -10.35
N LEU A 421 23.99 -22.77 -10.18
CA LEU A 421 23.03 -23.82 -10.57
C LEU A 421 21.72 -23.67 -9.78
N ALA A 422 21.80 -23.54 -8.46
CA ALA A 422 20.63 -23.37 -7.60
C ALA A 422 19.85 -22.08 -7.94
N LEU A 423 20.54 -20.96 -8.17
CA LEU A 423 19.92 -19.70 -8.61
C LEU A 423 19.24 -19.83 -9.97
N GLY A 424 19.81 -20.60 -10.90
CA GLY A 424 19.20 -20.89 -12.20
C GLY A 424 17.90 -21.71 -12.09
N LEU A 425 17.74 -22.50 -11.03
CA LEU A 425 16.56 -23.34 -10.77
C LEU A 425 15.46 -22.61 -9.97
N MET A 426 15.71 -21.40 -9.46
CA MET A 426 14.77 -20.65 -8.62
C MET A 426 13.39 -20.44 -9.27
N PRO A 427 13.27 -19.94 -10.53
CA PRO A 427 11.96 -19.75 -11.14
C PRO A 427 11.16 -21.05 -11.20
N LYS A 428 11.81 -22.12 -11.65
CA LYS A 428 11.20 -23.45 -11.77
C LYS A 428 10.80 -24.03 -10.41
N THR A 429 11.53 -23.71 -9.35
CA THR A 429 11.21 -24.15 -7.99
C THR A 429 9.86 -23.59 -7.53
N TYR A 430 9.58 -22.31 -7.77
CA TYR A 430 8.29 -21.74 -7.38
C TYR A 430 7.16 -22.15 -8.32
N GLU A 431 7.45 -22.30 -9.62
CA GLU A 431 6.49 -22.76 -10.64
C GLU A 431 6.06 -24.22 -10.44
N ASP A 432 7.01 -25.11 -10.11
CA ASP A 432 6.73 -26.54 -9.94
C ASP A 432 6.11 -26.85 -8.57
N ALA A 433 6.36 -26.03 -7.54
CA ALA A 433 5.81 -26.22 -6.20
C ALA A 433 4.27 -26.37 -6.22
N THR A 434 3.75 -27.23 -5.35
CA THR A 434 2.30 -27.40 -5.17
C THR A 434 1.69 -26.16 -4.53
N ALA A 435 2.43 -25.55 -3.60
CA ALA A 435 2.09 -24.28 -2.98
C ALA A 435 3.36 -23.53 -2.55
N VAL A 436 3.26 -22.21 -2.43
CA VAL A 436 4.28 -21.36 -1.81
C VAL A 436 3.78 -20.85 -0.48
N LEU A 437 4.57 -21.00 0.58
CA LEU A 437 4.29 -20.47 1.92
C LEU A 437 5.24 -19.31 2.22
N VAL A 438 4.68 -18.12 2.39
CA VAL A 438 5.40 -16.89 2.70
C VAL A 438 5.47 -16.67 4.21
N LEU A 439 6.66 -16.38 4.71
CA LEU A 439 6.95 -16.07 6.11
C LEU A 439 7.48 -14.64 6.25
N ASP A 440 6.74 -13.82 7.00
CA ASP A 440 7.09 -12.44 7.36
C ASP A 440 6.87 -12.24 8.86
N SER A 441 7.86 -11.71 9.57
CA SER A 441 7.81 -11.57 11.03
C SER A 441 6.64 -10.73 11.54
N TRP A 442 6.14 -9.76 10.75
CA TRP A 442 4.99 -8.96 11.16
C TRP A 442 3.69 -9.74 11.02
N LEU A 443 3.51 -10.49 9.92
CA LEU A 443 2.33 -11.33 9.73
C LEU A 443 2.30 -12.45 10.78
N LEU A 444 3.45 -13.06 11.07
CA LEU A 444 3.62 -14.08 12.11
C LEU A 444 3.35 -13.58 13.53
N SER A 445 3.26 -12.26 13.75
CA SER A 445 3.03 -11.65 15.06
C SER A 445 1.56 -11.31 15.33
N SER A 446 0.65 -11.72 14.43
CA SER A 446 -0.75 -11.36 14.52
C SER A 446 -1.66 -12.40 13.89
N PRO A 447 -2.86 -12.66 14.42
CA PRO A 447 -3.77 -13.64 13.84
C PRO A 447 -4.53 -13.07 12.64
N CYS A 448 -4.78 -13.85 11.58
CA CYS A 448 -5.64 -13.38 10.47
C CYS A 448 -7.12 -13.68 10.69
N ASN A 449 -7.47 -14.68 11.50
CA ASN A 449 -8.87 -15.03 11.73
C ASN A 449 -9.60 -13.92 12.51
N GLY A 450 -10.86 -13.69 12.17
CA GLY A 450 -11.67 -12.62 12.76
C GLY A 450 -11.44 -11.23 12.18
N ARG A 451 -10.50 -11.08 11.21
CA ARG A 451 -10.30 -9.86 10.43
C ARG A 451 -10.97 -9.96 9.07
N SER A 452 -11.22 -8.81 8.45
CA SER A 452 -11.67 -8.75 7.06
C SER A 452 -10.51 -9.12 6.12
N ASP A 453 -10.85 -9.68 4.95
CA ASP A 453 -9.87 -9.97 3.90
C ASP A 453 -9.11 -8.71 3.48
N ILE A 454 -9.79 -7.56 3.42
CA ILE A 454 -9.17 -6.27 3.12
C ILE A 454 -8.05 -5.94 4.11
N GLU A 455 -8.27 -6.13 5.41
CA GLU A 455 -7.24 -5.87 6.41
C GLU A 455 -6.05 -6.82 6.26
N ASN A 456 -6.31 -8.12 6.06
CA ASN A 456 -5.27 -9.12 5.87
C ASN A 456 -4.42 -8.82 4.63
N ILE A 457 -5.06 -8.42 3.54
CA ILE A 457 -4.41 -8.06 2.27
C ILE A 457 -3.57 -6.79 2.42
N ILE A 458 -4.09 -5.74 3.06
CA ILE A 458 -3.31 -4.52 3.32
C ILE A 458 -2.06 -4.86 4.15
N ARG A 459 -2.16 -5.73 5.15
CA ARG A 459 -1.01 -6.20 5.93
C ARG A 459 0.00 -6.96 5.06
N ILE A 460 -0.46 -7.86 4.19
CA ILE A 460 0.42 -8.59 3.26
C ILE A 460 1.19 -7.63 2.35
N PHE A 461 0.50 -6.71 1.68
CA PHE A 461 1.15 -5.77 0.75
C PHE A 461 2.00 -4.71 1.46
N SER A 462 1.78 -4.49 2.76
CA SER A 462 2.60 -3.61 3.60
C SER A 462 3.75 -4.31 4.32
N SER A 463 3.88 -5.63 4.17
CA SER A 463 4.87 -6.42 4.88
C SER A 463 6.27 -6.23 4.27
N ALA A 464 7.31 -6.57 5.03
CA ALA A 464 8.69 -6.44 4.54
C ALA A 464 8.96 -7.39 3.36
N TRP A 465 8.31 -8.54 3.31
CA TRP A 465 8.36 -9.46 2.17
C TRP A 465 8.07 -8.76 0.83
N ASN A 466 7.06 -7.89 0.77
CA ASN A 466 6.66 -7.22 -0.47
C ASN A 466 7.64 -6.12 -0.94
N SER A 467 8.68 -5.82 -0.14
CA SER A 467 9.72 -4.84 -0.48
C SER A 467 10.96 -5.45 -1.16
N ARG A 468 10.97 -6.78 -1.38
CA ARG A 468 12.14 -7.52 -1.87
C ARG A 468 12.11 -7.71 -3.39
N LEU A 469 13.29 -7.88 -3.98
CA LEU A 469 13.43 -8.09 -5.42
C LEU A 469 12.87 -9.44 -5.88
N TRP A 470 13.00 -10.47 -5.04
CA TRP A 470 12.68 -11.86 -5.37
C TRP A 470 11.20 -12.22 -5.16
N THR A 471 10.43 -11.31 -4.56
CA THR A 471 8.98 -11.41 -4.32
C THR A 471 8.21 -11.76 -5.60
N TYR A 472 8.65 -11.26 -6.76
CA TYR A 472 7.97 -11.56 -8.02
C TYR A 472 8.02 -13.06 -8.37
N GLN A 473 9.19 -13.70 -8.30
CA GLN A 473 9.30 -15.13 -8.59
C GLN A 473 8.58 -15.98 -7.54
N GLU A 474 8.71 -15.57 -6.28
CA GLU A 474 8.11 -16.27 -5.14
C GLU A 474 6.57 -16.23 -5.15
N GLY A 475 5.98 -15.08 -5.48
CA GLY A 475 4.54 -14.87 -5.48
C GLY A 475 3.86 -15.13 -6.82
N ALA A 476 4.40 -14.60 -7.92
CA ALA A 476 3.71 -14.60 -9.22
C ALA A 476 3.77 -15.95 -9.95
N LEU A 477 4.74 -16.81 -9.63
CA LEU A 477 4.84 -18.17 -10.21
C LEU A 477 4.11 -19.22 -9.37
N ALA A 478 3.67 -18.87 -8.15
CA ALA A 478 3.01 -19.81 -7.26
C ALA A 478 1.68 -20.28 -7.83
N LYS A 479 1.43 -21.59 -7.83
CA LYS A 479 0.12 -22.17 -8.14
C LYS A 479 -0.93 -21.81 -7.09
N VAL A 480 -0.50 -21.77 -5.82
CA VAL A 480 -1.26 -21.34 -4.66
C VAL A 480 -0.32 -20.60 -3.71
N LEU A 481 -0.69 -19.38 -3.32
CA LEU A 481 0.13 -18.53 -2.45
C LEU A 481 -0.48 -18.39 -1.05
N TYR A 482 0.24 -18.91 -0.05
CA TYR A 482 -0.10 -18.79 1.35
C TYR A 482 0.78 -17.77 2.07
N PHE A 483 0.21 -17.04 3.01
CA PHE A 483 0.92 -16.22 3.97
C PHE A 483 0.69 -16.77 5.37
N GLN A 484 1.76 -17.12 6.09
CA GLN A 484 1.63 -17.61 7.46
C GLN A 484 1.40 -16.44 8.43
N PHE A 485 0.23 -16.42 9.06
CA PHE A 485 -0.07 -15.57 10.22
C PHE A 485 0.21 -16.33 11.53
N GLU A 486 -0.01 -15.69 12.68
CA GLU A 486 0.18 -16.33 13.99
C GLU A 486 -0.63 -17.62 14.15
N ASP A 487 -1.88 -17.61 13.66
CA ASP A 487 -2.88 -18.63 13.88
C ASP A 487 -3.01 -19.64 12.73
N THR A 488 -2.90 -19.20 11.47
CA THR A 488 -3.05 -20.08 10.30
C THR A 488 -2.34 -19.56 9.05
N ALA A 489 -2.22 -20.42 8.04
CA ALA A 489 -1.81 -20.03 6.70
C ALA A 489 -3.02 -19.46 5.94
N TYR A 490 -2.90 -18.19 5.54
CA TYR A 490 -3.93 -17.45 4.80
C TYR A 490 -3.72 -17.59 3.29
N ASN A 491 -4.76 -18.02 2.58
CA ASN A 491 -4.73 -18.22 1.12
C ASN A 491 -5.09 -16.90 0.40
N LEU A 492 -4.09 -16.25 -0.22
CA LEU A 492 -4.33 -14.98 -0.90
C LEU A 492 -5.21 -15.14 -2.15
N ASP A 493 -5.05 -16.25 -2.89
CA ASP A 493 -5.82 -16.52 -4.11
C ASP A 493 -7.29 -16.81 -3.81
N GLU A 494 -7.56 -17.47 -2.69
CA GLU A 494 -8.92 -17.69 -2.19
C GLU A 494 -9.56 -16.38 -1.74
N ALA A 495 -8.86 -15.55 -0.97
CA ALA A 495 -9.35 -14.24 -0.56
C ALA A 495 -9.66 -13.33 -1.76
N ALA A 496 -8.76 -13.28 -2.75
CA ALA A 496 -8.98 -12.53 -3.99
C ALA A 496 -10.20 -13.05 -4.76
N ARG A 497 -10.42 -14.37 -4.80
CA ARG A 497 -11.62 -14.97 -5.41
C ARG A 497 -12.88 -14.69 -4.59
N ASN A 498 -12.80 -14.69 -3.27
CA ASN A 498 -13.96 -14.44 -2.40
C ASN A 498 -14.41 -12.98 -2.51
N MET A 499 -13.48 -12.02 -2.60
CA MET A 499 -13.84 -10.64 -2.91
C MET A 499 -14.59 -10.54 -4.24
N ARG A 500 -14.10 -11.21 -5.30
CA ARG A 500 -14.82 -11.29 -6.59
C ARG A 500 -16.18 -11.99 -6.49
N LYS A 501 -16.32 -13.02 -5.66
CA LYS A 501 -17.60 -13.72 -5.48
C LYS A 501 -18.60 -12.93 -4.65
N ILE A 502 -18.15 -12.13 -3.68
CA ILE A 502 -19.01 -11.18 -2.97
C ILE A 502 -19.57 -10.19 -3.99
N GLU A 503 -18.75 -9.74 -4.94
CA GLU A 503 -19.20 -8.93 -6.08
C GLU A 503 -20.27 -9.68 -6.91
N ASP A 504 -20.02 -10.94 -7.31
CA ASP A 504 -20.98 -11.78 -8.06
C ASP A 504 -22.25 -12.14 -7.26
N ALA A 505 -22.19 -12.18 -5.93
CA ALA A 505 -23.31 -12.52 -5.06
C ALA A 505 -24.21 -11.32 -4.81
N ILE A 506 -23.63 -10.11 -4.70
CA ILE A 506 -24.37 -8.85 -4.67
C ILE A 506 -25.21 -8.73 -5.95
N GLN A 507 -24.64 -9.05 -7.12
CA GLN A 507 -25.37 -9.11 -8.41
C GLN A 507 -26.61 -10.02 -8.40
N LYS A 508 -26.59 -11.12 -7.64
CA LYS A 508 -27.71 -12.08 -7.61
C LYS A 508 -28.82 -11.69 -6.64
N VAL A 509 -28.53 -10.84 -5.65
CA VAL A 509 -29.51 -10.36 -4.67
C VAL A 509 -30.29 -9.15 -5.22
N SER A 510 -29.71 -8.38 -6.14
CA SER A 510 -30.37 -7.23 -6.80
C SER A 510 -31.42 -7.61 -7.87
N VAL A 511 -31.58 -8.90 -8.18
CA VAL A 511 -32.48 -9.42 -9.25
C VAL A 511 -33.71 -10.17 -8.67
N VAL A 512 -34.03 -10.01 -7.38
CA VAL A 512 -35.22 -10.64 -6.75
C VAL A 512 -36.23 -9.62 -6.25
#